data_AF-A0A2U1QC13-F1
#
_entry.id   AF-A0A2U1QC13-F1
#
_cell.length_a   1.000
_cell.length_b   1.000
_cell.length_c   1.000
_cell.angle_alpha   90.00
_cell.angle_beta   90.00
_cell.angle_gamma   90.00
#
_symmetry.space_group_name_H-M   'P 1'
#
loop_
_entity.id
_entity.type
_entity.pdbx_description
1 polymer ?
#
loop_
_entity_poly.entity_id
_entity_poly.type
_entity_poly.pdbx_seq_one_letter_code
_entity_poly.pdbx_strand_id
1 'polypeptide(L)'
;MKTADMQSREAALKALNQVSSCEASAKVLIEEGILSPLVNDLFAGPNQLPMRLKEVSATILANIVTSDCDFDSIPVGPNHQTLVSEEIIHNLLHLISNTGPSIECKLLQVLVGLTSSPTTVISVASAIKSLGATVIIVQFIEAPQKDLRMASIKLLQNLSVHLGQELVGCLCGSAGQLGSLFKVIAENIASTEEQAAAIAIVADLPEMDTGLTRQMLDEGDFQIVVSRIKMIRQGETRRSRFVTPYLEGLVRVLSRITFVVPNDEKAASFCRDHNLAGLFTDLLQSTGLDNVQMASALALENLSQESKNLTKLPEVPSPGFCASFFPCLSKQPVITGLCRVHRGACTQRDTFCLIEGQALARLIALLDHVNDKVVEASLAALSTLLDDDVNIEEGVSILCEMEGIKPILDVLLEKKSENTRRRAVWMVERLLRTEDIAYEISGDPNVSTALVDAFKHGDYRTRQIAERALKHIDKIPNFSGVFPNTA
;
A
#
# COMPACT_ATOMS: atom_id res chain seq x y z
N MET A 1 -36.29 -29.89 -5.27
CA MET A 1 -36.40 -29.02 -4.07
C MET A 1 -37.79 -28.44 -3.84
N LYS A 2 -38.69 -28.36 -4.85
CA LYS A 2 -40.08 -27.88 -4.70
C LYS A 2 -41.06 -28.93 -4.11
N THR A 3 -40.58 -30.13 -3.78
CA THR A 3 -41.40 -31.25 -3.27
C THR A 3 -41.51 -31.20 -1.75
N ALA A 4 -42.70 -31.44 -1.19
CA ALA A 4 -42.92 -31.48 0.27
C ALA A 4 -42.32 -32.72 0.97
N ASP A 5 -41.93 -33.75 0.21
CA ASP A 5 -41.29 -34.95 0.75
C ASP A 5 -39.81 -34.71 1.12
N MET A 6 -39.48 -34.98 2.38
CA MET A 6 -38.15 -34.78 2.96
C MET A 6 -37.12 -35.74 2.38
N GLN A 7 -37.49 -36.99 2.09
CA GLN A 7 -36.56 -37.98 1.53
C GLN A 7 -36.11 -37.58 0.13
N SER A 8 -37.07 -37.17 -0.71
CA SER A 8 -36.79 -36.65 -2.05
C SER A 8 -35.95 -35.38 -2.00
N ARG A 9 -36.20 -34.47 -1.04
CA ARG A 9 -35.40 -33.24 -0.87
C ARG A 9 -33.97 -33.54 -0.43
N GLU A 10 -33.78 -34.47 0.51
CA GLU A 10 -32.45 -34.92 0.94
C GLU A 10 -31.68 -35.57 -0.22
N ALA A 11 -32.32 -36.45 -1.00
CA ALA A 11 -31.71 -37.07 -2.17
C ALA A 11 -31.29 -36.03 -3.21
N ALA A 12 -32.14 -35.04 -3.48
CA ALA A 12 -31.84 -33.95 -4.40
C ALA A 12 -30.65 -33.10 -3.93
N LEU A 13 -30.62 -32.69 -2.65
CA LEU A 13 -29.51 -31.91 -2.08
C LEU A 13 -28.19 -32.68 -2.15
N LYS A 14 -28.20 -33.99 -1.86
CA LYS A 14 -26.99 -34.83 -2.00
C LYS A 14 -26.50 -34.88 -3.45
N ALA A 15 -27.39 -35.04 -4.43
CA ALA A 15 -27.03 -35.04 -5.84
C ALA A 15 -26.47 -33.69 -6.28
N LEU A 16 -27.15 -32.59 -5.93
CA LEU A 16 -26.70 -31.22 -6.22
C LEU A 16 -25.35 -30.89 -5.58
N ASN A 17 -25.08 -31.39 -4.38
CA ASN A 17 -23.78 -31.23 -3.73
C ASN A 17 -22.64 -31.86 -4.56
N GLN A 18 -22.88 -33.04 -5.14
CA GLN A 18 -21.90 -33.66 -6.04
C GLN A 18 -21.75 -32.85 -7.33
N VAL A 19 -22.85 -32.42 -7.94
CA VAL A 19 -22.81 -31.64 -9.19
C VAL A 19 -22.07 -30.32 -8.98
N SER A 20 -22.48 -29.53 -7.98
CA SER A 20 -21.93 -28.19 -7.70
C SER A 20 -20.43 -28.17 -7.40
N SER A 21 -19.84 -29.31 -6.98
CA SER A 21 -18.39 -29.41 -6.79
C SER A 21 -17.59 -29.26 -8.09
N CYS A 22 -18.24 -29.36 -9.25
CA CYS A 22 -17.65 -29.11 -10.56
C CYS A 22 -17.91 -27.65 -10.99
N GLU A 23 -16.85 -26.86 -11.19
CA GLU A 23 -16.93 -25.43 -11.55
C GLU A 23 -17.78 -25.17 -12.81
N ALA A 24 -17.66 -26.04 -13.82
CA ALA A 24 -18.44 -25.91 -15.07
C ALA A 24 -19.96 -26.05 -14.86
N SER A 25 -20.39 -26.68 -13.77
CA SER A 25 -21.80 -26.89 -13.46
C SER A 25 -22.46 -25.69 -12.78
N ALA A 26 -21.69 -24.81 -12.13
CA ALA A 26 -22.24 -23.72 -11.34
C ALA A 26 -23.10 -22.77 -12.18
N LYS A 27 -22.62 -22.39 -13.37
CA LYS A 27 -23.37 -21.52 -14.31
C LYS A 27 -24.68 -22.16 -14.75
N VAL A 28 -24.64 -23.44 -15.13
CA VAL A 28 -25.84 -24.19 -15.54
C VAL A 28 -26.85 -24.27 -14.39
N LEU A 29 -26.40 -24.55 -13.16
CA LEU A 29 -27.28 -24.58 -11.99
C LEU A 29 -27.92 -23.21 -11.72
N ILE A 30 -27.17 -22.11 -11.91
CA ILE A 30 -27.70 -20.74 -11.78
C ILE A 30 -28.78 -20.48 -12.84
N GLU A 31 -28.52 -20.84 -14.11
CA GLU A 31 -29.48 -20.71 -15.22
C GLU A 31 -30.77 -21.50 -14.96
N GLU A 32 -30.65 -22.69 -14.37
CA GLU A 32 -31.79 -23.53 -13.93
C GLU A 32 -32.48 -23.01 -12.65
N GLY A 33 -32.05 -21.87 -12.11
CA GLY A 33 -32.72 -21.17 -11.01
C GLY A 33 -32.48 -21.79 -9.63
N ILE A 34 -31.31 -22.39 -9.39
CA ILE A 34 -31.01 -23.07 -8.12
C ILE A 34 -30.92 -22.16 -6.90
N LEU A 35 -30.60 -20.87 -7.09
CA LEU A 35 -30.28 -19.95 -6.00
C LEU A 35 -31.46 -19.74 -5.04
N SER A 36 -32.66 -19.47 -5.57
CA SER A 36 -33.84 -19.24 -4.75
C SER A 36 -34.19 -20.46 -3.86
N PRO A 37 -34.25 -21.70 -4.39
CA PRO A 37 -34.37 -22.90 -3.56
C PRO A 37 -33.31 -23.00 -2.44
N LEU A 38 -32.03 -22.74 -2.73
CA LEU A 38 -30.97 -22.85 -1.72
C LEU A 38 -31.12 -21.81 -0.60
N VAL A 39 -31.42 -20.56 -0.96
CA VAL A 39 -31.66 -19.47 0.00
C VAL A 39 -32.87 -19.78 0.88
N ASN A 40 -33.97 -20.26 0.29
CA ASN A 40 -35.16 -20.67 1.02
C ASN A 40 -34.89 -21.85 1.97
N ASP A 41 -34.14 -22.85 1.52
CA ASP A 41 -33.73 -24.00 2.34
C ASP A 41 -32.88 -23.57 3.54
N LEU A 42 -31.97 -22.62 3.32
CA LEU A 42 -31.05 -22.14 4.34
C LEU A 42 -31.77 -21.34 5.44
N PHE A 43 -32.69 -20.46 5.06
CA PHE A 43 -33.49 -19.62 5.97
C PHE A 43 -34.75 -20.31 6.50
N ALA A 44 -35.05 -21.53 6.04
CA ALA A 44 -36.18 -22.32 6.54
C ALA A 44 -36.12 -22.51 8.07
N GLY A 45 -37.29 -22.54 8.73
CA GLY A 45 -37.35 -22.78 10.17
C GLY A 45 -36.79 -24.17 10.57
N PRO A 46 -36.42 -24.39 11.84
CA PRO A 46 -35.86 -25.67 12.30
C PRO A 46 -36.80 -26.87 12.06
N ASN A 47 -38.12 -26.62 12.03
CA ASN A 47 -39.14 -27.64 11.75
C ASN A 47 -39.30 -27.96 10.25
N GLN A 48 -38.71 -27.15 9.37
CA GLN A 48 -38.86 -27.27 7.90
C GLN A 48 -37.65 -27.91 7.24
N LEU A 49 -36.45 -27.71 7.78
CA LEU A 49 -35.24 -28.35 7.27
C LEU A 49 -34.25 -28.63 8.41
N PRO A 50 -33.83 -29.91 8.61
CA PRO A 50 -32.81 -30.24 9.59
C PRO A 50 -31.48 -29.52 9.33
N MET A 51 -30.75 -29.21 10.41
CA MET A 51 -29.45 -28.51 10.34
C MET A 51 -28.45 -29.16 9.37
N ARG A 52 -28.41 -30.50 9.33
CA ARG A 52 -27.55 -31.24 8.40
C ARG A 52 -27.84 -30.92 6.94
N LEU A 53 -29.11 -30.72 6.57
CA LEU A 53 -29.47 -30.38 5.19
C LEU A 53 -29.23 -28.89 4.89
N LYS A 54 -29.36 -28.00 5.89
CA LYS A 54 -28.92 -26.61 5.76
C LYS A 54 -27.42 -26.50 5.47
N GLU A 55 -26.61 -27.33 6.11
CA GLU A 55 -25.17 -27.41 5.84
C GLU A 55 -24.88 -27.84 4.39
N VAL A 56 -25.65 -28.81 3.86
CA VAL A 56 -25.54 -29.21 2.45
C VAL A 56 -25.94 -28.06 1.52
N SER A 57 -27.03 -27.33 1.82
CA SER A 57 -27.43 -26.15 1.04
C SER A 57 -26.38 -25.05 1.08
N ALA A 58 -25.79 -24.76 2.25
CA ALA A 58 -24.69 -23.81 2.40
C ALA A 58 -23.45 -24.24 1.61
N THR A 59 -23.15 -25.55 1.57
CA THR A 59 -22.04 -26.10 0.78
C THR A 59 -22.26 -25.91 -0.71
N ILE A 60 -23.46 -26.24 -1.21
CA ILE A 60 -23.82 -26.05 -2.62
C ILE A 60 -23.72 -24.55 -2.97
N LEU A 61 -24.26 -23.68 -2.13
CA LEU A 61 -24.21 -22.23 -2.35
C LEU A 61 -22.77 -21.72 -2.37
N ALA A 62 -21.92 -22.17 -1.45
CA ALA A 62 -20.49 -21.82 -1.39
C ALA A 62 -19.75 -22.21 -2.68
N ASN A 63 -20.08 -23.36 -3.27
CA ASN A 63 -19.51 -23.78 -4.55
C ASN A 63 -20.04 -22.96 -5.73
N ILE A 64 -21.30 -22.53 -5.69
CA ILE A 64 -21.92 -21.76 -6.78
C ILE A 64 -21.36 -20.34 -6.83
N VAL A 65 -21.18 -19.68 -5.68
CA VAL A 65 -20.73 -18.28 -5.66
C VAL A 65 -19.28 -18.07 -6.12
N THR A 66 -18.51 -19.14 -6.32
CA THR A 66 -17.17 -19.03 -6.93
C THR A 66 -17.21 -18.86 -8.44
N SER A 67 -18.37 -19.02 -9.08
CA SER A 67 -18.52 -18.82 -10.52
C SER A 67 -18.52 -17.33 -10.88
N ASP A 68 -17.98 -17.01 -12.06
CA ASP A 68 -18.03 -15.67 -12.64
C ASP A 68 -19.45 -15.34 -13.15
N CYS A 69 -20.32 -14.92 -12.23
CA CYS A 69 -21.70 -14.51 -12.44
C CYS A 69 -22.00 -13.21 -11.69
N ASP A 70 -22.89 -12.39 -12.24
CA ASP A 70 -23.34 -11.16 -11.60
C ASP A 70 -24.46 -11.46 -10.60
N PHE A 71 -24.06 -11.74 -9.35
CA PHE A 71 -24.98 -12.03 -8.26
C PHE A 71 -25.81 -10.82 -7.78
N ASP A 72 -25.54 -9.61 -8.28
CA ASP A 72 -26.36 -8.42 -8.04
C ASP A 72 -27.55 -8.31 -9.02
N SER A 73 -27.50 -9.04 -10.13
CA SER A 73 -28.57 -9.03 -11.14
C SER A 73 -29.54 -10.22 -11.05
N ILE A 74 -29.23 -11.23 -10.23
CA ILE A 74 -30.00 -12.48 -10.17
C ILE A 74 -30.97 -12.47 -8.98
N PRO A 75 -32.30 -12.52 -9.22
CA PRO A 75 -33.28 -12.54 -8.14
C PRO A 75 -33.34 -13.90 -7.44
N VAL A 76 -33.35 -13.87 -6.11
CA VAL A 76 -33.46 -15.05 -5.23
C VAL A 76 -34.71 -15.04 -4.34
N GLY A 77 -35.34 -13.87 -4.15
CA GLY A 77 -36.51 -13.69 -3.28
C GLY A 77 -37.75 -13.11 -3.99
N PRO A 78 -38.93 -13.12 -3.34
CA PRO A 78 -40.19 -12.64 -3.92
C PRO A 78 -40.19 -11.14 -4.23
N ASN A 79 -39.32 -10.36 -3.59
CA ASN A 79 -39.20 -8.92 -3.75
C ASN A 79 -38.07 -8.51 -4.70
N HIS A 80 -37.67 -9.37 -5.64
CA HIS A 80 -36.51 -9.16 -6.51
C HIS A 80 -35.18 -8.94 -5.75
N GLN A 81 -35.10 -9.44 -4.52
CA GLN A 81 -33.87 -9.46 -3.74
C GLN A 81 -32.83 -10.34 -4.42
N THR A 82 -31.56 -9.97 -4.27
CA THR A 82 -30.39 -10.65 -4.80
C THR A 82 -29.55 -11.22 -3.65
N LEU A 83 -28.54 -12.05 -3.94
CA LEU A 83 -27.68 -12.60 -2.88
C LEU A 83 -26.92 -11.54 -2.09
N VAL A 84 -26.73 -10.36 -2.67
CA VAL A 84 -26.00 -9.23 -2.09
C VAL A 84 -26.92 -8.14 -1.54
N SER A 85 -28.25 -8.36 -1.59
CA SER A 85 -29.21 -7.50 -0.91
C SER A 85 -28.99 -7.53 0.61
N GLU A 86 -29.10 -6.37 1.24
CA GLU A 86 -28.79 -6.18 2.66
C GLU A 86 -29.50 -7.20 3.58
N GLU A 87 -30.80 -7.44 3.38
CA GLU A 87 -31.57 -8.42 4.16
C GLU A 87 -31.04 -9.85 4.03
N ILE A 88 -30.62 -10.26 2.81
CA ILE A 88 -30.08 -11.60 2.59
C ILE A 88 -28.74 -11.74 3.29
N ILE A 89 -27.86 -10.74 3.17
CA ILE A 89 -26.57 -10.73 3.88
C ILE A 89 -26.77 -10.72 5.39
N HIS A 90 -27.71 -9.94 5.92
CA HIS A 90 -28.05 -9.94 7.35
C HIS A 90 -28.52 -11.31 7.83
N ASN A 91 -29.35 -12.00 7.05
CA ASN A 91 -29.81 -13.35 7.38
C ASN A 91 -28.66 -14.36 7.34
N LEU A 92 -27.72 -14.25 6.40
CA LEU A 92 -26.50 -15.08 6.36
C LEU A 92 -25.62 -14.83 7.59
N LEU A 93 -25.39 -13.55 7.96
CA LEU A 93 -24.61 -13.17 9.14
C LEU A 93 -25.28 -13.64 10.43
N HIS A 94 -26.60 -13.56 10.53
CA HIS A 94 -27.34 -14.10 11.67
C HIS A 94 -27.14 -15.62 11.78
N LEU A 95 -27.15 -16.37 10.67
CA LEU A 95 -26.85 -17.80 10.70
C LEU A 95 -25.40 -18.08 11.10
N ILE A 96 -24.43 -17.28 10.62
CA ILE A 96 -23.03 -17.39 11.05
C ILE A 96 -22.96 -17.26 12.58
N SER A 97 -23.63 -16.28 13.19
CA SER A 97 -23.59 -16.07 14.64
C SER A 97 -24.33 -17.13 15.49
N ASN A 98 -25.15 -17.99 14.87
CA ASN A 98 -26.06 -18.89 15.59
C ASN A 98 -25.92 -20.37 15.18
N THR A 99 -24.88 -20.73 14.43
CA THR A 99 -24.65 -22.11 13.98
C THR A 99 -23.28 -22.62 14.44
N GLY A 100 -22.92 -23.85 14.08
CA GLY A 100 -21.63 -24.44 14.46
C GLY A 100 -20.57 -24.32 13.36
N PRO A 101 -19.30 -24.64 13.67
CA PRO A 101 -18.13 -24.40 12.80
C PRO A 101 -18.26 -24.90 11.36
N SER A 102 -18.95 -26.03 11.15
CA SER A 102 -19.16 -26.57 9.80
C SER A 102 -20.00 -25.64 8.92
N ILE A 103 -21.11 -25.13 9.46
CA ILE A 103 -22.01 -24.23 8.73
C ILE A 103 -21.42 -22.83 8.67
N GLU A 104 -20.86 -22.32 9.77
CA GLU A 104 -20.15 -21.04 9.82
C GLU A 104 -19.10 -20.96 8.70
N CYS A 105 -18.28 -22.00 8.55
CA CYS A 105 -17.25 -22.06 7.52
C CYS A 105 -17.84 -21.97 6.11
N LYS A 106 -18.94 -22.68 5.83
CA LYS A 106 -19.59 -22.62 4.51
C LYS A 106 -20.23 -21.28 4.23
N LEU A 107 -20.85 -20.66 5.23
CA LEU A 107 -21.46 -19.34 5.06
C LEU A 107 -20.41 -18.24 4.89
N LEU A 108 -19.27 -18.31 5.59
CA LEU A 108 -18.14 -17.43 5.32
C LEU A 108 -17.60 -17.63 3.90
N GLN A 109 -17.51 -18.88 3.42
CA GLN A 109 -17.13 -19.17 2.03
C GLN A 109 -18.12 -18.58 1.01
N VAL A 110 -19.42 -18.56 1.32
CA VAL A 110 -20.42 -17.85 0.49
C VAL A 110 -20.07 -16.37 0.41
N LEU A 111 -19.82 -15.71 1.56
CA LEU A 111 -19.46 -14.29 1.58
C LEU A 111 -18.12 -14.03 0.87
N VAL A 112 -17.14 -14.93 0.96
CA VAL A 112 -15.87 -14.84 0.20
C VAL A 112 -16.14 -14.84 -1.31
N GLY A 113 -16.95 -15.78 -1.81
CA GLY A 113 -17.31 -15.81 -3.24
C GLY A 113 -18.03 -14.53 -3.68
N LEU A 114 -19.01 -14.07 -2.88
CA LEU A 114 -19.73 -12.82 -3.15
C LEU A 114 -18.85 -11.58 -3.08
N THR A 115 -17.74 -11.59 -2.32
CA THR A 115 -16.81 -10.44 -2.22
C THR A 115 -15.65 -10.52 -3.20
N SER A 116 -15.60 -11.55 -4.05
CA SER A 116 -14.55 -11.71 -5.05
C SER A 116 -14.72 -10.78 -6.28
N SER A 117 -15.91 -10.19 -6.46
CA SER A 117 -16.18 -9.19 -7.50
C SER A 117 -16.13 -7.75 -6.93
N PRO A 118 -15.52 -6.79 -7.66
CA PRO A 118 -15.48 -5.38 -7.26
C PRO A 118 -16.86 -4.71 -7.11
N THR A 119 -17.89 -5.22 -7.80
CA THR A 119 -19.24 -4.63 -7.73
C THR A 119 -19.97 -5.05 -6.46
N THR A 120 -19.93 -6.33 -6.13
CA THR A 120 -20.68 -6.94 -5.03
C THR A 120 -20.03 -6.73 -3.66
N VAL A 121 -18.70 -6.60 -3.61
CA VAL A 121 -17.97 -6.39 -2.35
C VAL A 121 -18.43 -5.15 -1.59
N ILE A 122 -18.83 -4.08 -2.29
CA ILE A 122 -19.31 -2.83 -1.69
C ILE A 122 -20.62 -3.07 -0.93
N SER A 123 -21.57 -3.77 -1.54
CA SER A 123 -22.86 -4.10 -0.94
C SER A 123 -22.70 -5.02 0.28
N VAL A 124 -21.85 -6.05 0.15
CA VAL A 124 -21.56 -6.96 1.27
C VAL A 124 -20.88 -6.22 2.42
N ALA A 125 -19.89 -5.37 2.13
CA ALA A 125 -19.23 -4.55 3.14
C ALA A 125 -20.25 -3.65 3.86
N SER A 126 -21.11 -2.95 3.11
CA SER A 126 -22.16 -2.09 3.69
C SER A 126 -23.07 -2.84 4.65
N ALA A 127 -23.53 -4.04 4.26
CA ALA A 127 -24.42 -4.85 5.10
C ALA A 127 -23.72 -5.41 6.36
N ILE A 128 -22.43 -5.76 6.26
CA ILE A 128 -21.62 -6.17 7.42
C ILE A 128 -21.49 -5.01 8.41
N LYS A 129 -21.23 -3.80 7.92
CA LYS A 129 -21.15 -2.59 8.77
C LYS A 129 -22.48 -2.27 9.43
N SER A 130 -23.58 -2.28 8.68
CA SER A 130 -24.89 -1.93 9.22
C SER A 130 -25.37 -2.89 10.32
N LEU A 131 -24.95 -4.16 10.25
CA LEU A 131 -25.21 -5.15 11.30
C LEU A 131 -24.18 -5.15 12.44
N GLY A 132 -23.07 -4.42 12.32
CA GLY A 132 -21.96 -4.47 13.28
C GLY A 132 -21.25 -5.83 13.33
N ALA A 133 -21.29 -6.58 12.22
CA ALA A 133 -20.80 -7.96 12.17
C ALA A 133 -19.26 -8.07 12.02
N THR A 134 -18.57 -6.96 11.79
CA THR A 134 -17.10 -6.92 11.63
C THR A 134 -16.38 -7.59 12.81
N VAL A 135 -16.83 -7.33 14.05
CA VAL A 135 -16.25 -7.91 15.27
C VAL A 135 -16.33 -9.44 15.27
N ILE A 136 -17.48 -10.00 14.85
CA ILE A 136 -17.70 -11.45 14.81
C ILE A 136 -16.80 -12.10 13.76
N ILE A 137 -16.67 -11.49 12.58
CA ILE A 137 -15.79 -11.99 11.52
C ILE A 137 -14.32 -11.98 11.99
N VAL A 138 -13.90 -10.91 12.67
CA VAL A 138 -12.56 -10.77 13.25
C VAL A 138 -12.29 -11.85 14.31
N GLN A 139 -13.26 -12.19 15.16
CA GLN A 139 -13.10 -13.25 16.18
C GLN A 139 -12.77 -14.62 15.58
N PHE A 140 -13.23 -14.93 14.36
CA PHE A 140 -12.89 -16.19 13.69
C PHE A 140 -11.41 -16.31 13.29
N ILE A 141 -10.59 -15.26 13.42
CA ILE A 141 -9.13 -15.37 13.25
C ILE A 141 -8.52 -16.32 14.29
N GLU A 142 -9.12 -16.46 15.48
CA GLU A 142 -8.67 -17.39 16.53
C GLU A 142 -9.34 -18.76 16.46
N ALA A 143 -10.15 -19.02 15.42
CA ALA A 143 -10.84 -20.29 15.30
C ALA A 143 -9.85 -21.47 15.28
N PRO A 144 -10.08 -22.52 16.08
CA PRO A 144 -9.22 -23.71 16.10
C PRO A 144 -9.37 -24.52 14.81
N GLN A 145 -10.51 -24.41 14.12
CA GLN A 145 -10.73 -25.03 12.81
C GLN A 145 -10.04 -24.20 11.73
N LYS A 146 -9.00 -24.78 11.12
CA LYS A 146 -8.19 -24.11 10.08
C LYS A 146 -9.04 -23.61 8.90
N ASP A 147 -10.00 -24.38 8.43
CA ASP A 147 -10.83 -23.98 7.29
C ASP A 147 -11.72 -22.78 7.62
N LEU A 148 -12.24 -22.71 8.85
CA LEU A 148 -13.04 -21.59 9.33
C LEU A 148 -12.20 -20.31 9.45
N ARG A 149 -11.00 -20.44 10.05
CA ARG A 149 -10.02 -19.35 10.15
C ARG A 149 -9.55 -18.85 8.78
N MET A 150 -9.30 -19.77 7.85
CA MET A 150 -8.90 -19.39 6.49
C MET A 150 -10.02 -18.64 5.76
N ALA A 151 -11.27 -19.10 5.91
CA ALA A 151 -12.42 -18.45 5.29
C ALA A 151 -12.64 -17.03 5.86
N SER A 152 -12.48 -16.83 7.17
CA SER A 152 -12.59 -15.50 7.79
C SER A 152 -11.47 -14.57 7.35
N ILE A 153 -10.21 -15.04 7.32
CA ILE A 153 -9.06 -14.25 6.83
C ILE A 153 -9.27 -13.84 5.36
N LYS A 154 -9.73 -14.75 4.49
CA LYS A 154 -10.05 -14.40 3.09
C LYS A 154 -11.16 -13.38 2.98
N LEU A 155 -12.23 -13.51 3.78
CA LEU A 155 -13.32 -12.55 3.76
C LEU A 155 -12.84 -11.17 4.21
N LEU A 156 -12.06 -11.11 5.29
CA LEU A 156 -11.47 -9.87 5.78
C LEU A 156 -10.49 -9.25 4.80
N GLN A 157 -9.72 -10.07 4.07
CA GLN A 157 -8.85 -9.58 3.00
C GLN A 157 -9.67 -8.84 1.93
N ASN A 158 -10.73 -9.46 1.41
CA ASN A 158 -11.58 -8.83 0.39
C ASN A 158 -12.27 -7.55 0.90
N LEU A 159 -12.62 -7.51 2.19
CA LEU A 159 -13.34 -6.39 2.79
C LEU A 159 -12.44 -5.29 3.34
N SER A 160 -11.14 -5.54 3.51
CA SER A 160 -10.21 -4.70 4.27
C SER A 160 -10.24 -3.22 3.87
N VAL A 161 -10.09 -2.93 2.57
CA VAL A 161 -10.12 -1.58 1.99
C VAL A 161 -11.48 -0.90 2.21
N HIS A 162 -12.58 -1.67 2.20
CA HIS A 162 -13.94 -1.15 2.35
C HIS A 162 -14.33 -0.94 3.81
N LEU A 163 -13.80 -1.74 4.74
CA LEU A 163 -14.03 -1.59 6.18
C LEU A 163 -13.17 -0.47 6.77
N GLY A 164 -11.92 -0.33 6.32
CA GLY A 164 -11.03 0.76 6.68
C GLY A 164 -10.88 0.92 8.20
N GLN A 165 -11.23 2.10 8.71
CA GLN A 165 -11.11 2.45 10.13
C GLN A 165 -11.94 1.56 11.07
N GLU A 166 -13.07 1.02 10.61
CA GLU A 166 -13.86 0.08 11.42
C GLU A 166 -13.10 -1.23 11.69
N LEU A 167 -12.40 -1.73 10.68
CA LEU A 167 -11.57 -2.92 10.82
C LEU A 167 -10.36 -2.66 11.71
N VAL A 168 -9.73 -1.48 11.61
CA VAL A 168 -8.69 -1.05 12.56
C VAL A 168 -9.21 -1.14 13.99
N GLY A 169 -10.37 -0.55 14.28
CA GLY A 169 -10.97 -0.57 15.62
C GLY A 169 -11.33 -1.98 16.13
N CYS A 170 -11.62 -2.94 15.25
CA CYS A 170 -11.89 -4.33 15.64
C CYS A 170 -10.62 -5.17 15.81
N LEU A 171 -9.58 -4.90 15.01
CA LEU A 171 -8.30 -5.59 15.10
C LEU A 171 -7.45 -5.06 16.27
N CYS A 172 -7.56 -3.77 16.55
CA CYS A 172 -6.83 -3.08 17.61
C CYS A 172 -7.62 -3.08 18.92
N GLY A 173 -6.92 -3.12 20.06
CA GLY A 173 -7.52 -3.10 21.39
C GLY A 173 -7.34 -4.40 22.19
N SER A 174 -7.75 -4.37 23.46
CA SER A 174 -7.46 -5.46 24.43
C SER A 174 -8.04 -6.84 24.07
N ALA A 175 -9.10 -6.88 23.27
CA ALA A 175 -9.70 -8.10 22.72
C ALA A 175 -9.58 -8.19 21.19
N GLY A 176 -8.75 -7.32 20.61
CA GLY A 176 -8.48 -7.28 19.18
C GLY A 176 -7.63 -8.46 18.72
N GLN A 177 -7.65 -8.73 17.42
CA GLN A 177 -7.07 -9.94 16.83
C GLN A 177 -5.81 -9.68 16.00
N LEU A 178 -5.21 -8.48 16.13
CA LEU A 178 -3.96 -8.13 15.45
C LEU A 178 -2.83 -9.10 15.79
N GLY A 179 -2.59 -9.36 17.07
CA GLY A 179 -1.56 -10.33 17.50
C GLY A 179 -1.82 -11.76 16.99
N SER A 180 -3.09 -12.15 16.83
CA SER A 180 -3.45 -13.46 16.29
C SER A 180 -3.25 -13.55 14.77
N LEU A 181 -3.45 -12.45 14.02
CA LEU A 181 -2.97 -12.34 12.63
C LEU A 181 -1.45 -12.44 12.55
N PHE A 182 -0.72 -11.75 13.44
CA PHE A 182 0.74 -11.82 13.45
C PHE A 182 1.29 -13.20 13.82
N LYS A 183 0.59 -13.99 14.64
CA LYS A 183 0.92 -15.42 14.84
C LYS A 183 0.85 -16.21 13.54
N VAL A 184 -0.20 -16.01 12.74
CA VAL A 184 -0.35 -16.64 11.41
C VAL A 184 0.79 -16.20 10.47
N ILE A 185 1.05 -14.89 10.39
CA ILE A 185 2.14 -14.31 9.59
C ILE A 185 3.50 -14.86 10.04
N ALA A 186 3.69 -15.08 11.34
CA ALA A 186 4.91 -15.58 11.95
C ALA A 186 5.04 -17.12 11.94
N GLU A 187 4.20 -17.88 11.26
CA GLU A 187 4.41 -19.33 11.15
C GLU A 187 5.68 -19.66 10.33
N ASN A 188 6.58 -20.47 10.90
CA ASN A 188 7.83 -20.91 10.26
C ASN A 188 7.60 -22.06 9.26
N ILE A 189 6.77 -21.80 8.26
CA ILE A 189 6.43 -22.74 7.18
C ILE A 189 6.69 -22.10 5.81
N ALA A 190 6.62 -22.90 4.74
CA ALA A 190 6.66 -22.35 3.38
C ALA A 190 5.48 -21.38 3.19
N SER A 191 5.71 -20.24 2.53
CA SER A 191 4.71 -19.19 2.37
C SER A 191 3.37 -19.75 1.89
N THR A 192 2.36 -19.65 2.75
CA THR A 192 1.01 -20.17 2.50
C THR A 192 0.07 -19.08 1.99
N GLU A 193 -1.06 -19.50 1.44
CA GLU A 193 -2.17 -18.59 1.11
C GLU A 193 -2.66 -17.84 2.36
N GLU A 194 -2.72 -18.52 3.50
CA GLU A 194 -3.17 -17.98 4.78
C GLU A 194 -2.27 -16.84 5.25
N GLN A 195 -0.94 -17.00 5.11
CA GLN A 195 0.03 -15.95 5.42
C GLN A 195 -0.08 -14.74 4.49
N ALA A 196 -0.21 -14.99 3.18
CA ALA A 196 -0.36 -13.93 2.19
C ALA A 196 -1.66 -13.13 2.41
N ALA A 197 -2.77 -13.81 2.71
CA ALA A 197 -4.04 -13.17 3.02
C ALA A 197 -3.99 -12.40 4.36
N ALA A 198 -3.39 -12.98 5.39
CA ALA A 198 -3.26 -12.33 6.70
C ALA A 198 -2.43 -11.03 6.63
N ILE A 199 -1.27 -11.04 5.97
CA ILE A 199 -0.48 -9.83 5.82
C ILE A 199 -1.16 -8.80 4.90
N ALA A 200 -1.92 -9.26 3.90
CA ALA A 200 -2.67 -8.37 3.02
C ALA A 200 -3.74 -7.57 3.79
N ILE A 201 -4.44 -8.20 4.75
CA ILE A 201 -5.38 -7.47 5.64
C ILE A 201 -4.69 -6.28 6.29
N VAL A 202 -3.55 -6.52 6.95
CA VAL A 202 -2.80 -5.47 7.67
C VAL A 202 -2.30 -4.40 6.69
N ALA A 203 -1.82 -4.84 5.52
CA ALA A 203 -1.30 -3.96 4.49
C ALA A 203 -2.39 -3.09 3.82
N ASP A 204 -3.66 -3.48 3.87
CA ASP A 204 -4.80 -2.77 3.27
C ASP A 204 -5.51 -1.84 4.27
N LEU A 205 -5.16 -1.88 5.56
CA LEU A 205 -5.61 -0.90 6.55
C LEU A 205 -5.14 0.52 6.19
N PRO A 206 -5.73 1.60 6.72
CA PRO A 206 -5.28 2.97 6.41
C PRO A 206 -3.78 3.17 6.68
N GLU A 207 -3.00 3.53 5.64
CA GLU A 207 -1.52 3.54 5.69
C GLU A 207 -0.95 4.53 6.72
N MET A 208 -1.60 5.67 6.88
CA MET A 208 -1.21 6.74 7.80
C MET A 208 -1.86 6.63 9.20
N ASP A 209 -2.41 5.45 9.54
CA ASP A 209 -2.95 5.23 10.89
C ASP A 209 -1.83 5.16 11.93
N THR A 210 -1.59 6.28 12.60
CA THR A 210 -0.50 6.39 13.59
C THR A 210 -0.79 5.58 14.87
N GLY A 211 -2.06 5.29 15.18
CA GLY A 211 -2.44 4.49 16.34
C GLY A 211 -2.06 3.03 16.15
N LEU A 212 -2.50 2.45 15.03
CA LEU A 212 -2.13 1.10 14.61
C LEU A 212 -0.60 0.96 14.49
N THR A 213 0.06 1.91 13.83
CA THR A 213 1.51 1.86 13.62
C THR A 213 2.28 1.85 14.95
N ARG A 214 1.87 2.67 15.93
CA ARG A 214 2.49 2.66 17.26
C ARG A 214 2.21 1.38 18.03
N GLN A 215 0.98 0.86 17.97
CA GLN A 215 0.64 -0.42 18.61
C GLN A 215 1.52 -1.55 18.07
N MET A 216 1.64 -1.66 16.73
CA MET A 216 2.51 -2.66 16.09
C MET A 216 3.98 -2.53 16.50
N LEU A 217 4.46 -1.30 16.69
CA LEU A 217 5.82 -1.04 17.17
C LEU A 217 6.01 -1.49 18.62
N ASP A 218 5.06 -1.19 19.50
CA ASP A 218 5.11 -1.57 20.91
C ASP A 218 4.91 -3.09 21.12
N GLU A 219 4.12 -3.75 20.28
CA GLU A 219 3.85 -5.21 20.33
C GLU A 219 4.94 -6.06 19.68
N GLY A 220 5.88 -5.45 18.95
CA GLY A 220 6.99 -6.16 18.32
C GLY A 220 6.68 -6.74 16.93
N ASP A 221 5.59 -6.30 16.30
CA ASP A 221 5.12 -6.84 15.02
C ASP A 221 6.05 -6.47 13.87
N PHE A 222 6.64 -5.28 13.90
CA PHE A 222 7.60 -4.87 12.86
C PHE A 222 8.87 -5.74 12.86
N GLN A 223 9.30 -6.27 14.01
CA GLN A 223 10.42 -7.22 14.10
C GLN A 223 10.08 -8.51 13.34
N ILE A 224 8.84 -8.99 13.45
CA ILE A 224 8.35 -10.14 12.68
C ILE A 224 8.42 -9.83 11.18
N VAL A 225 7.92 -8.66 10.77
CA VAL A 225 7.92 -8.23 9.36
C VAL A 225 9.33 -8.15 8.78
N VAL A 226 10.26 -7.48 9.48
CA VAL A 226 11.67 -7.37 9.05
C VAL A 226 12.32 -8.75 8.96
N SER A 227 12.11 -9.60 9.95
CA SER A 227 12.62 -10.98 9.96
C SER A 227 12.14 -11.76 8.73
N ARG A 228 10.84 -11.69 8.42
CA ARG A 228 10.25 -12.40 7.28
C ARG A 228 10.76 -11.90 5.93
N ILE A 229 10.90 -10.59 5.76
CA ILE A 229 11.49 -10.02 4.54
C ILE A 229 12.93 -10.52 4.36
N LYS A 230 13.74 -10.53 5.42
CA LYS A 230 15.12 -11.02 5.36
C LYS A 230 15.19 -12.51 4.98
N MET A 231 14.36 -13.36 5.58
CA MET A 231 14.29 -14.79 5.24
C MET A 231 13.94 -15.02 3.75
N ILE A 232 12.95 -14.29 3.22
CA ILE A 232 12.57 -14.39 1.80
C ILE A 232 13.74 -13.97 0.90
N ARG A 233 14.40 -12.86 1.22
CA ARG A 233 15.54 -12.34 0.46
C ARG A 233 16.76 -13.26 0.48
N GLN A 234 16.98 -13.96 1.59
CA GLN A 234 18.07 -14.94 1.75
C GLN A 234 17.78 -16.27 1.05
N GLY A 235 16.59 -16.44 0.46
CA GLY A 235 16.19 -17.66 -0.23
C GLY A 235 15.86 -18.83 0.73
N GLU A 236 15.64 -18.53 2.01
CA GLU A 236 15.32 -19.55 3.02
C GLU A 236 13.90 -20.10 2.87
N THR A 237 13.01 -19.34 2.22
CA THR A 237 11.65 -19.77 1.90
C THR A 237 11.61 -20.59 0.62
N ARG A 238 10.95 -21.77 0.68
CA ARG A 238 10.68 -22.59 -0.52
C ARG A 238 9.87 -21.82 -1.56
N ARG A 239 10.16 -22.03 -2.85
CA ARG A 239 9.38 -21.45 -3.96
C ARG A 239 7.89 -21.81 -3.79
N SER A 240 7.06 -20.81 -3.63
CA SER A 240 5.60 -20.91 -3.51
C SER A 240 4.97 -19.75 -4.27
N ARG A 241 3.82 -19.97 -4.92
CA ARG A 241 3.07 -18.90 -5.62
C ARG A 241 2.63 -17.77 -4.69
N PHE A 242 2.64 -18.01 -3.38
CA PHE A 242 2.24 -17.05 -2.36
C PHE A 242 3.42 -16.22 -1.83
N VAL A 243 4.67 -16.50 -2.22
CA VAL A 243 5.84 -15.72 -1.76
C VAL A 243 5.72 -14.26 -2.22
N THR A 244 5.35 -14.03 -3.48
CA THR A 244 5.21 -12.68 -4.03
C THR A 244 4.15 -11.84 -3.29
N PRO A 245 2.87 -12.25 -3.21
CA PRO A 245 1.86 -11.47 -2.50
C PRO A 245 2.18 -11.33 -1.00
N TYR A 246 2.83 -12.34 -0.40
CA TYR A 246 3.29 -12.25 0.98
C TYR A 246 4.38 -11.19 1.16
N LEU A 247 5.40 -11.17 0.29
CA LEU A 247 6.45 -10.15 0.30
C LEU A 247 5.90 -8.75 0.06
N GLU A 248 5.00 -8.59 -0.92
CA GLU A 248 4.33 -7.32 -1.19
C GLU A 248 3.59 -6.80 0.04
N GLY A 249 2.80 -7.65 0.70
CA GLY A 249 2.14 -7.29 1.95
C GLY A 249 3.13 -6.91 3.05
N LEU A 250 4.20 -7.69 3.25
CA LEU A 250 5.22 -7.40 4.26
C LEU A 250 5.89 -6.04 4.04
N VAL A 251 6.26 -5.71 2.80
CA VAL A 251 6.93 -4.44 2.47
C VAL A 251 5.98 -3.26 2.66
N ARG A 252 4.71 -3.39 2.25
CA ARG A 252 3.67 -2.37 2.51
C ARG A 252 3.34 -2.21 3.99
N VAL A 253 3.40 -3.28 4.78
CA VAL A 253 3.26 -3.16 6.23
C VAL A 253 4.48 -2.44 6.80
N LEU A 254 5.69 -2.81 6.40
CA LEU A 254 6.92 -2.20 6.89
C LEU A 254 7.01 -0.71 6.55
N SER A 255 6.57 -0.27 5.36
CA SER A 255 6.62 1.15 4.96
C SER A 255 5.82 2.06 5.89
N ARG A 256 4.78 1.54 6.56
CA ARG A 256 3.93 2.32 7.50
C ARG A 256 4.72 2.99 8.61
N ILE A 257 5.78 2.34 9.09
CA ILE A 257 6.58 2.90 10.18
C ILE A 257 7.20 4.26 9.79
N THR A 258 7.47 4.48 8.50
CA THR A 258 8.12 5.70 8.02
C THR A 258 7.26 6.95 8.19
N PHE A 259 5.92 6.83 8.26
CA PHE A 259 5.02 7.96 8.45
C PHE A 259 5.01 8.52 9.88
N VAL A 260 5.47 7.73 10.86
CA VAL A 260 5.52 8.17 12.27
C VAL A 260 6.92 8.60 12.70
N VAL A 261 7.96 8.29 11.92
CA VAL A 261 9.36 8.67 12.21
C VAL A 261 9.53 10.16 12.58
N PRO A 262 8.90 11.14 11.89
CA PRO A 262 9.12 12.55 12.21
C PRO A 262 8.73 12.95 13.65
N ASN A 263 7.83 12.16 14.28
CA ASN A 263 7.24 12.49 15.58
C ASN A 263 7.41 11.36 16.62
N ASP A 264 8.22 10.34 16.34
CA ASP A 264 8.35 9.17 17.20
C ASP A 264 9.79 8.61 17.20
N GLU A 265 10.52 8.90 18.28
CA GLU A 265 11.92 8.49 18.44
C GLU A 265 12.09 6.96 18.54
N LYS A 266 11.07 6.23 19.01
CA LYS A 266 11.12 4.76 18.99
C LYS A 266 11.07 4.25 17.56
N ALA A 267 10.21 4.83 16.73
CA ALA A 267 10.12 4.49 15.32
C ALA A 267 11.43 4.84 14.58
N ALA A 268 11.98 6.03 14.82
CA ALA A 268 13.27 6.43 14.27
C ALA A 268 14.39 5.46 14.69
N SER A 269 14.45 5.08 15.97
CA SER A 269 15.43 4.12 16.48
C SER A 269 15.27 2.73 15.86
N PHE A 270 14.04 2.23 15.75
CA PHE A 270 13.76 0.97 15.05
C PHE A 270 14.25 1.01 13.60
N CYS A 271 13.98 2.11 12.87
CA CYS A 271 14.46 2.30 11.50
C CYS A 271 15.99 2.20 11.40
N ARG A 272 16.72 2.81 12.35
CA ARG A 272 18.18 2.76 12.41
C ARG A 272 18.70 1.37 12.76
N ASP A 273 18.16 0.76 13.82
CA ASP A 273 18.59 -0.55 14.34
C ASP A 273 18.45 -1.65 13.29
N HIS A 274 17.40 -1.59 12.48
CA HIS A 274 17.15 -2.55 11.40
C HIS A 274 17.70 -2.11 10.03
N ASN A 275 18.35 -0.95 9.94
CA ASN A 275 18.83 -0.32 8.71
C ASN A 275 17.75 -0.33 7.60
N LEU A 276 16.57 0.21 7.91
CA LEU A 276 15.44 0.14 6.99
C LEU A 276 15.69 0.89 5.68
N ALA A 277 16.40 2.01 5.69
CA ALA A 277 16.80 2.69 4.46
C ALA A 277 17.64 1.77 3.55
N GLY A 278 18.61 1.03 4.11
CA GLY A 278 19.34 0.00 3.37
C GLY A 278 18.44 -1.14 2.87
N LEU A 279 17.51 -1.62 3.71
CA LEU A 279 16.58 -2.69 3.34
C LEU A 279 15.63 -2.28 2.19
N PHE A 280 15.06 -1.08 2.22
CA PHE A 280 14.22 -0.57 1.14
C PHE A 280 15.03 -0.31 -0.13
N THR A 281 16.26 0.19 -0.01
CA THR A 281 17.19 0.34 -1.14
C THR A 281 17.41 -1.00 -1.84
N ASP A 282 17.59 -2.08 -1.07
CA ASP A 282 17.68 -3.45 -1.58
C ASP A 282 16.42 -3.94 -2.27
N LEU A 283 15.25 -3.62 -1.73
CA LEU A 283 13.98 -4.04 -2.30
C LEU A 283 13.65 -3.35 -3.63
N LEU A 284 14.23 -2.17 -3.93
CA LEU A 284 14.11 -1.53 -5.26
C LEU A 284 14.61 -2.43 -6.41
N GLN A 285 15.51 -3.37 -6.14
CA GLN A 285 16.05 -4.31 -7.15
C GLN A 285 15.14 -5.51 -7.42
N SER A 286 13.95 -5.57 -6.83
CA SER A 286 12.99 -6.67 -7.03
C SER A 286 12.31 -6.58 -8.40
N THR A 287 13.04 -6.89 -9.47
CA THR A 287 12.56 -6.79 -10.85
C THR A 287 11.24 -7.54 -11.04
N GLY A 288 10.24 -6.86 -11.62
CA GLY A 288 8.91 -7.41 -11.88
C GLY A 288 7.98 -7.41 -10.66
N LEU A 289 8.39 -6.83 -9.52
CA LEU A 289 7.58 -6.65 -8.32
C LEU A 289 7.27 -5.16 -8.09
N ASP A 290 6.49 -4.56 -8.98
CA ASP A 290 6.16 -3.12 -8.99
C ASP A 290 5.67 -2.61 -7.62
N ASN A 291 4.80 -3.38 -6.94
CA ASN A 291 4.27 -3.00 -5.63
C ASN A 291 5.37 -2.94 -4.55
N VAL A 292 6.36 -3.84 -4.61
CA VAL A 292 7.52 -3.82 -3.71
C VAL A 292 8.38 -2.59 -4.00
N GLN A 293 8.64 -2.31 -5.27
CA GLN A 293 9.47 -1.17 -5.69
C GLN A 293 8.80 0.16 -5.32
N MET A 294 7.49 0.30 -5.57
CA MET A 294 6.70 1.47 -5.21
C MET A 294 6.70 1.71 -3.70
N ALA A 295 6.37 0.70 -2.89
CA ALA A 295 6.35 0.84 -1.43
C ALA A 295 7.75 1.14 -0.85
N SER A 296 8.80 0.59 -1.46
CA SER A 296 10.19 0.85 -1.04
C SER A 296 10.64 2.26 -1.39
N ALA A 297 10.29 2.76 -2.58
CA ALA A 297 10.61 4.13 -2.99
C ALA A 297 9.85 5.16 -2.13
N LEU A 298 8.56 4.92 -1.84
CA LEU A 298 7.78 5.74 -0.92
C LEU A 298 8.37 5.75 0.50
N ALA A 299 8.78 4.58 1.01
CA ALA A 299 9.44 4.52 2.32
C ALA A 299 10.77 5.29 2.34
N LEU A 300 11.55 5.24 1.24
CA LEU A 300 12.78 6.02 1.10
C LEU A 300 12.51 7.52 1.00
N GLU A 301 11.44 7.95 0.32
CA GLU A 301 10.97 9.34 0.35
C GLU A 301 10.73 9.79 1.79
N ASN A 302 9.87 9.10 2.52
CA ASN A 302 9.50 9.46 3.89
C ASN A 302 10.71 9.50 4.83
N LEU A 303 11.60 8.51 4.75
CA LEU A 303 12.81 8.48 5.58
C LEU A 303 13.79 9.60 5.20
N SER A 304 13.98 9.85 3.90
CA SER A 304 14.95 10.84 3.43
C SER A 304 14.52 12.28 3.70
N GLN A 305 13.22 12.56 3.79
CA GLN A 305 12.70 13.85 4.26
C GLN A 305 13.21 14.22 5.66
N GLU A 306 13.46 13.22 6.52
CA GLU A 306 14.00 13.43 7.87
C GLU A 306 15.52 13.59 7.90
N SER A 307 16.22 13.39 6.79
CA SER A 307 17.69 13.48 6.74
C SER A 307 18.19 14.83 7.25
N LYS A 308 17.55 15.93 6.84
CA LYS A 308 17.92 17.29 7.27
C LYS A 308 17.76 17.51 8.77
N ASN A 309 16.76 16.89 9.39
CA ASN A 309 16.47 17.03 10.82
C ASN A 309 17.42 16.17 11.67
N LEU A 310 17.80 15.00 11.15
CA LEU A 310 18.67 14.03 11.81
C LEU A 310 20.16 14.32 11.61
N THR A 311 20.49 15.13 10.60
CA THR A 311 21.87 15.52 10.29
C THR A 311 22.39 16.49 11.33
N LYS A 312 23.49 16.11 12.00
CA LYS A 312 24.19 17.00 12.92
C LYS A 312 25.10 17.92 12.13
N LEU A 313 24.77 19.21 12.12
CA LEU A 313 25.64 20.23 11.56
C LEU A 313 26.90 20.36 12.41
N PRO A 314 28.07 20.63 11.79
CA PRO A 314 29.29 20.79 12.54
C PRO A 314 29.20 22.01 13.47
N GLU A 315 29.59 21.82 14.74
CA GLU A 315 29.76 22.94 15.65
C GLU A 315 30.94 23.79 15.19
N VAL A 316 30.67 25.00 14.72
CA VAL A 316 31.74 25.98 14.48
C VAL A 316 32.15 26.53 15.84
N PRO A 317 33.39 26.27 16.32
CA PRO A 317 33.82 26.79 17.61
C PRO A 317 33.75 28.32 17.58
N SER A 318 33.17 28.91 18.63
CA SER A 318 33.14 30.37 18.77
C SER A 318 34.57 30.91 18.75
N PRO A 319 34.86 31.98 17.99
CA PRO A 319 36.21 32.53 17.94
C PRO A 319 36.61 32.97 19.35
N GLY A 320 37.67 32.37 19.89
CA GLY A 320 38.22 32.75 21.19
C GLY A 320 38.64 34.21 21.20
N PHE A 321 38.68 34.84 22.37
CA PHE A 321 38.96 36.27 22.56
C PHE A 321 40.20 36.78 21.78
N CYS A 322 41.23 35.96 21.56
CA CYS A 322 42.42 36.32 20.78
C CYS A 322 42.24 36.26 19.25
N ALA A 323 41.27 35.50 18.72
CA ALA A 323 41.02 35.37 17.28
C ALA A 323 40.31 36.62 16.70
N SER A 324 39.60 37.39 17.52
CA SER A 324 38.99 38.66 17.14
C SER A 324 40.01 39.79 16.89
N PHE A 325 41.22 39.67 17.46
CA PHE A 325 42.29 40.67 17.30
C PHE A 325 43.35 40.28 16.26
N PHE A 326 43.45 38.99 15.91
CA PHE A 326 44.42 38.48 14.93
C PHE A 326 43.79 37.44 13.99
N PRO A 327 43.15 37.88 12.88
CA PRO A 327 42.48 36.99 11.92
C PRO A 327 43.41 35.94 11.27
N CYS A 328 44.72 36.23 11.22
CA CYS A 328 45.72 35.39 10.55
C CYS A 328 46.17 34.15 11.36
N LEU A 329 45.78 34.02 12.64
CA LEU A 329 46.22 32.95 13.53
C LEU A 329 45.17 31.85 13.77
N SER A 330 43.93 32.05 13.33
CA SER A 330 42.87 31.04 13.41
C SER A 330 42.82 30.21 12.13
N LYS A 331 43.49 29.05 12.09
CA LYS A 331 43.15 28.03 11.11
C LYS A 331 41.79 27.45 11.49
N GLN A 332 40.76 27.75 10.71
CA GLN A 332 39.48 27.06 10.87
C GLN A 332 39.71 25.55 10.66
N PRO A 333 39.15 24.68 11.52
CA PRO A 333 39.19 23.24 11.28
C PRO A 333 38.57 22.95 9.92
N VAL A 334 39.30 22.28 9.02
CA VAL A 334 38.70 21.75 7.78
C VAL A 334 37.91 20.53 8.19
N ILE A 335 36.59 20.66 8.24
CA ILE A 335 35.69 19.55 8.56
C ILE A 335 35.44 18.78 7.26
N THR A 336 36.21 17.71 7.07
CA THR A 336 36.09 16.81 5.90
C THR A 336 35.03 15.74 6.15
N GLY A 337 34.35 15.28 5.10
CA GLY A 337 33.39 14.17 5.18
C GLY A 337 31.97 14.58 5.56
N LEU A 338 31.60 15.85 5.32
CA LEU A 338 30.23 16.32 5.44
C LEU A 338 29.45 16.02 4.16
N CYS A 339 28.17 15.69 4.32
CA CYS A 339 27.24 15.54 3.21
C CYS A 339 27.13 16.86 2.46
N ARG A 340 27.31 16.83 1.14
CA ARG A 340 27.25 18.03 0.28
C ARG A 340 25.86 18.67 0.29
N VAL A 341 24.80 17.85 0.39
CA VAL A 341 23.39 18.29 0.38
C VAL A 341 22.92 18.72 1.76
N HIS A 342 23.16 17.93 2.80
CA HIS A 342 22.68 18.21 4.16
C HIS A 342 23.68 18.99 5.03
N ARG A 343 24.91 19.23 4.54
CA ARG A 343 25.99 20.03 5.16
C ARG A 343 26.50 19.52 6.53
N GLY A 344 26.09 18.34 6.96
CA GLY A 344 26.52 17.70 8.20
C GLY A 344 26.92 16.24 8.01
N ALA A 345 27.17 15.53 9.10
CA ALA A 345 27.47 14.09 9.03
C ALA A 345 26.18 13.30 8.73
N CYS A 346 26.20 12.56 7.62
CA CYS A 346 25.08 11.71 7.21
C CYS A 346 25.54 10.26 7.05
N THR A 347 24.61 9.32 7.26
CA THR A 347 24.77 7.93 6.85
C THR A 347 23.44 7.41 6.31
N GLN A 348 23.48 6.34 5.52
CA GLN A 348 22.26 5.68 5.05
C GLN A 348 21.42 5.16 6.24
N ARG A 349 22.09 4.67 7.29
CA ARG A 349 21.44 4.04 8.44
C ARG A 349 20.88 5.06 9.42
N ASP A 350 21.69 6.04 9.83
CA ASP A 350 21.42 6.87 11.01
C ASP A 350 20.68 8.17 10.67
N THR A 351 20.89 8.69 9.46
CA THR A 351 20.23 9.90 8.97
C THR A 351 19.44 9.66 7.69
N PHE A 352 19.30 8.41 7.24
CA PHE A 352 18.51 8.03 6.06
C PHE A 352 18.89 8.74 4.74
N CYS A 353 20.13 9.22 4.63
CA CYS A 353 20.55 10.01 3.48
C CYS A 353 20.66 9.15 2.22
N LEU A 354 19.98 9.54 1.14
CA LEU A 354 19.95 8.78 -0.13
C LEU A 354 21.27 8.78 -0.90
N ILE A 355 22.13 9.77 -0.64
CA ILE A 355 23.46 9.90 -1.26
C ILE A 355 24.41 8.82 -0.70
N GLU A 356 24.18 8.40 0.54
CA GLU A 356 24.95 7.36 1.19
C GLU A 356 24.45 5.99 0.71
N GLY A 357 25.31 5.23 0.02
CA GLY A 357 24.99 3.90 -0.49
C GLY A 357 24.51 3.88 -1.95
N GLN A 358 23.58 2.98 -2.27
CA GLN A 358 23.12 2.75 -3.65
C GLN A 358 21.69 3.24 -3.93
N ALA A 359 21.06 3.95 -2.98
CA ALA A 359 19.66 4.38 -3.10
C ALA A 359 19.47 5.29 -4.31
N LEU A 360 20.31 6.32 -4.43
CA LEU A 360 20.25 7.28 -5.53
C LEU A 360 20.30 6.62 -6.91
N ALA A 361 21.31 5.78 -7.17
CA ALA A 361 21.47 5.10 -8.45
C ALA A 361 20.25 4.21 -8.79
N ARG A 362 19.71 3.50 -7.80
CA ARG A 362 18.56 2.60 -7.99
C ARG A 362 17.26 3.37 -8.24
N LEU A 363 17.07 4.49 -7.55
CA LEU A 363 15.90 5.36 -7.77
C LEU A 363 15.93 6.02 -9.15
N ILE A 364 17.11 6.47 -9.61
CA ILE A 364 17.29 7.01 -10.97
C ILE A 364 16.94 5.95 -12.03
N ALA A 365 17.40 4.71 -11.84
CA ALA A 365 17.11 3.61 -12.76
C ALA A 365 15.60 3.28 -12.86
N LEU A 366 14.81 3.58 -11.83
CA LEU A 366 13.36 3.37 -11.84
C LEU A 366 12.58 4.48 -12.57
N LEU A 367 13.21 5.56 -13.00
CA LEU A 367 12.53 6.61 -13.77
C LEU A 367 12.16 6.15 -15.19
N ASP A 368 12.85 5.14 -15.74
CA ASP A 368 12.55 4.49 -17.03
C ASP A 368 11.53 3.32 -16.88
N HIS A 369 10.87 3.21 -15.72
CA HIS A 369 9.95 2.11 -15.46
C HIS A 369 8.61 2.28 -16.21
N VAL A 370 8.05 1.18 -16.72
CA VAL A 370 6.79 1.18 -17.49
C VAL A 370 5.57 1.54 -16.63
N ASN A 371 5.62 1.23 -15.34
CA ASN A 371 4.56 1.55 -14.38
C ASN A 371 4.76 2.95 -13.80
N ASP A 372 3.87 3.88 -14.16
CA ASP A 372 3.91 5.28 -13.73
C ASP A 372 3.93 5.44 -12.20
N LYS A 373 3.29 4.55 -11.44
CA LYS A 373 3.30 4.64 -9.97
C LYS A 373 4.69 4.37 -9.37
N VAL A 374 5.48 3.51 -10.00
CA VAL A 374 6.87 3.24 -9.58
C VAL A 374 7.74 4.45 -9.90
N VAL A 375 7.54 5.06 -11.07
CA VAL A 375 8.21 6.31 -11.48
C VAL A 375 7.85 7.44 -10.52
N GLU A 376 6.56 7.61 -10.21
CA GLU A 376 6.06 8.65 -9.31
C GLU A 376 6.72 8.57 -7.93
N ALA A 377 6.77 7.37 -7.32
CA ALA A 377 7.38 7.13 -6.02
C ALA A 377 8.90 7.33 -6.05
N SER A 378 9.56 6.92 -7.13
CA SER A 378 11.01 7.08 -7.28
C SER A 378 11.40 8.55 -7.43
N LEU A 379 10.65 9.30 -8.26
CA LEU A 379 10.79 10.73 -8.42
C LEU A 379 10.52 11.47 -7.10
N ALA A 380 9.58 10.98 -6.29
CA ALA A 380 9.28 11.49 -4.95
C ALA A 380 10.50 11.39 -4.03
N ALA A 381 11.12 10.22 -3.94
CA ALA A 381 12.31 10.05 -3.12
C ALA A 381 13.47 10.94 -3.60
N LEU A 382 13.70 11.03 -4.92
CA LEU A 382 14.74 11.89 -5.50
C LEU A 382 14.50 13.37 -5.23
N SER A 383 13.23 13.80 -5.14
CA SER A 383 12.88 15.21 -4.92
C SER A 383 13.42 15.76 -3.59
N THR A 384 13.66 14.90 -2.60
CA THR A 384 14.22 15.28 -1.29
C THR A 384 15.63 15.87 -1.37
N LEU A 385 16.38 15.59 -2.44
CA LEU A 385 17.69 16.19 -2.70
C LEU A 385 17.60 17.68 -3.11
N LEU A 386 16.40 18.15 -3.46
CA LEU A 386 16.14 19.49 -4.00
C LEU A 386 15.17 20.31 -3.13
N ASP A 387 14.91 19.83 -1.90
CA ASP A 387 14.10 20.51 -0.90
C ASP A 387 14.62 21.93 -0.57
N ASP A 388 13.74 22.79 -0.06
CA ASP A 388 14.09 24.19 0.23
C ASP A 388 15.16 24.36 1.34
N ASP A 389 15.26 23.39 2.25
CA ASP A 389 16.15 23.48 3.41
C ASP A 389 17.50 22.76 3.20
N VAL A 390 17.74 22.20 2.00
CA VAL A 390 19.00 21.52 1.67
C VAL A 390 19.85 22.36 0.71
N ASN A 391 21.09 21.95 0.49
CA ASN A 391 21.95 22.57 -0.51
C ASN A 391 21.56 22.13 -1.92
N ILE A 392 20.60 22.84 -2.52
CA ILE A 392 20.03 22.51 -3.84
C ILE A 392 21.11 22.45 -4.92
N GLU A 393 22.07 23.37 -4.95
CA GLU A 393 23.15 23.39 -5.95
C GLU A 393 23.97 22.09 -5.92
N GLU A 394 24.33 21.63 -4.72
CA GLU A 394 25.02 20.35 -4.54
C GLU A 394 24.13 19.15 -4.86
N GLY A 395 22.82 19.24 -4.58
CA GLY A 395 21.85 18.21 -4.96
C GLY A 395 21.75 18.06 -6.47
N VAL A 396 21.69 19.18 -7.20
CA VAL A 396 21.72 19.22 -8.67
C VAL A 396 23.05 18.69 -9.20
N SER A 397 24.18 19.10 -8.62
CA SER A 397 25.51 18.61 -9.01
C SER A 397 25.62 17.08 -8.87
N ILE A 398 25.14 16.50 -7.77
CA ILE A 398 25.14 15.05 -7.57
C ILE A 398 24.20 14.34 -8.55
N LEU A 399 23.02 14.91 -8.85
CA LEU A 399 22.14 14.35 -9.87
C LEU A 399 22.79 14.39 -11.26
N CYS A 400 23.59 15.41 -11.57
CA CYS A 400 24.37 15.49 -12.79
C CYS A 400 25.47 14.42 -12.84
N GLU A 401 26.25 14.27 -11.76
CA GLU A 401 27.30 13.23 -11.62
C GLU A 401 26.75 11.80 -11.79
N MET A 402 25.50 11.57 -11.39
CA MET A 402 24.81 10.28 -11.48
C MET A 402 23.99 10.11 -12.76
N GLU A 403 24.15 10.99 -13.75
CA GLU A 403 23.41 10.99 -15.02
C GLU A 403 21.87 11.03 -14.83
N GLY A 404 21.40 11.57 -13.71
CA GLY A 404 19.98 11.59 -13.34
C GLY A 404 19.15 12.72 -13.98
N ILE A 405 19.81 13.75 -14.52
CA ILE A 405 19.14 14.90 -15.15
C ILE A 405 18.28 14.46 -16.34
N LYS A 406 18.85 13.68 -17.25
CA LYS A 406 18.14 13.22 -18.45
C LYS A 406 16.92 12.34 -18.11
N PRO A 407 17.02 11.29 -17.26
CA PRO A 407 15.86 10.53 -16.81
C PRO A 407 14.74 11.40 -16.21
N ILE A 408 15.07 12.44 -15.43
CA ILE A 408 14.07 13.38 -14.89
C ILE A 408 13.37 14.17 -16.00
N LEU A 409 14.12 14.61 -17.03
CA LEU A 409 13.57 15.27 -18.20
C LEU A 409 12.69 14.33 -19.03
N ASP A 410 13.11 13.09 -19.24
CA ASP A 410 12.34 12.09 -19.97
C ASP A 410 10.96 11.87 -19.30
N VAL A 411 10.91 11.81 -17.97
CA VAL A 411 9.64 11.76 -17.21
C VAL A 411 8.75 12.99 -17.44
N LEU A 412 9.32 14.19 -17.60
CA LEU A 412 8.55 15.40 -17.94
C LEU A 412 7.97 15.32 -19.37
N LEU A 413 8.73 14.76 -20.31
CA LEU A 413 8.37 14.66 -21.72
C LEU A 413 7.32 13.57 -21.98
N GLU A 414 7.34 12.52 -21.17
CA GLU A 414 6.39 11.43 -21.26
C GLU A 414 5.00 11.81 -20.74
N LYS A 415 3.97 11.21 -21.36
CA LYS A 415 2.59 11.40 -20.91
C LYS A 415 2.31 10.52 -19.68
N LYS A 416 2.73 11.01 -18.51
CA LYS A 416 2.51 10.40 -17.20
C LYS A 416 1.23 10.89 -16.52
N SER A 417 0.89 10.38 -15.34
CA SER A 417 -0.23 10.91 -14.55
C SER A 417 -0.02 12.36 -14.14
N GLU A 418 -1.10 13.01 -13.73
CA GLU A 418 -1.08 14.39 -13.23
C GLU A 418 -0.15 14.57 -12.04
N ASN A 419 -0.05 13.60 -11.14
CA ASN A 419 0.82 13.65 -9.97
C ASN A 419 2.30 13.57 -10.36
N THR A 420 2.66 12.60 -11.21
CA THR A 420 4.02 12.48 -11.76
C THR A 420 4.42 13.76 -12.49
N ARG A 421 3.53 14.30 -13.33
CA ARG A 421 3.76 15.57 -14.06
C ARG A 421 4.00 16.74 -13.13
N ARG A 422 3.17 16.93 -12.10
CA ARG A 422 3.32 17.98 -11.08
C ARG A 422 4.72 17.95 -10.46
N ARG A 423 5.17 16.75 -10.07
CA ARG A 423 6.45 16.55 -9.42
C ARG A 423 7.63 16.71 -10.40
N ALA A 424 7.51 16.22 -11.62
CA ALA A 424 8.52 16.40 -12.66
C ALA A 424 8.73 17.89 -12.99
N VAL A 425 7.65 18.66 -13.16
CA VAL A 425 7.72 20.11 -13.38
C VAL A 425 8.41 20.82 -12.22
N TRP A 426 8.14 20.42 -10.97
CA TRP A 426 8.82 20.96 -9.80
C TRP A 426 10.32 20.65 -9.77
N MET A 427 10.71 19.40 -10.05
CA MET A 427 12.12 19.04 -10.09
C MET A 427 12.84 19.76 -11.23
N VAL A 428 12.26 19.80 -12.44
CA VAL A 428 12.86 20.49 -13.58
C VAL A 428 13.03 21.99 -13.30
N GLU A 429 12.07 22.66 -12.65
CA GLU A 429 12.26 24.04 -12.23
C GLU A 429 13.48 24.22 -11.31
N ARG A 430 13.71 23.28 -10.38
CA ARG A 430 14.88 23.31 -9.48
C ARG A 430 16.19 23.11 -10.25
N LEU A 431 16.21 22.16 -11.19
CA LEU A 431 17.38 21.90 -12.04
C LEU A 431 17.75 23.15 -12.86
N LEU A 432 16.75 23.82 -13.43
CA LEU A 432 16.90 25.02 -14.26
C LEU A 432 17.37 26.26 -13.49
N ARG A 433 17.48 26.22 -12.16
CA ARG A 433 18.15 27.28 -11.40
C ARG A 433 19.67 27.29 -11.59
N THR A 434 20.23 26.21 -12.14
CA THR A 434 21.65 26.12 -12.49
C THR A 434 21.84 26.60 -13.92
N GLU A 435 22.65 27.66 -14.11
CA GLU A 435 22.81 28.34 -15.41
C GLU A 435 23.26 27.40 -16.53
N ASP A 436 24.21 26.49 -16.27
CA ASP A 436 24.71 25.54 -17.26
C ASP A 436 23.60 24.59 -17.75
N ILE A 437 22.78 24.09 -16.84
CA ILE A 437 21.64 23.21 -17.15
C ILE A 437 20.56 23.99 -17.91
N ALA A 438 20.27 25.22 -17.47
CA ALA A 438 19.30 26.08 -18.15
C ALA A 438 19.75 26.40 -19.58
N TYR A 439 21.04 26.69 -19.77
CA TYR A 439 21.63 26.93 -21.09
C TYR A 439 21.49 25.70 -22.00
N GLU A 440 21.85 24.51 -21.51
CA GLU A 440 21.73 23.25 -22.28
C GLU A 440 20.27 22.96 -22.67
N ILE A 441 19.34 23.10 -21.73
CA ILE A 441 17.92 22.78 -21.93
C ILE A 441 17.19 23.85 -22.75
N SER A 442 17.64 25.11 -22.76
CA SER A 442 17.00 26.21 -23.50
C SER A 442 16.86 25.95 -25.02
N GLY A 443 17.75 25.11 -25.55
CA GLY A 443 17.77 24.64 -26.93
C GLY A 443 16.82 23.47 -27.23
N ASP A 444 16.26 22.81 -26.21
CA ASP A 444 15.36 21.67 -26.39
C ASP A 444 13.89 22.12 -26.58
N PRO A 445 13.33 22.00 -27.79
CA PRO A 445 11.95 22.39 -28.06
C PRO A 445 10.93 21.48 -27.34
N ASN A 446 11.27 20.22 -27.05
CA ASN A 446 10.37 19.27 -26.39
C ASN A 446 10.16 19.67 -24.93
N VAL A 447 11.24 19.99 -24.21
CA VAL A 447 11.16 20.46 -22.82
C VAL A 447 10.40 21.77 -22.75
N SER A 448 10.67 22.71 -23.67
CA SER A 448 9.93 23.96 -23.78
C SER A 448 8.43 23.73 -23.98
N THR A 449 8.07 22.78 -24.85
CA THR A 449 6.67 22.43 -25.15
C THR A 449 5.98 21.82 -23.93
N ALA A 450 6.65 20.89 -23.24
CA ALA A 450 6.12 20.25 -22.04
C ALA A 450 5.87 21.26 -20.90
N LEU A 451 6.80 22.20 -20.69
CA LEU A 451 6.63 23.27 -19.70
C LEU A 451 5.51 24.24 -20.07
N VAL A 452 5.35 24.58 -21.36
CA VAL A 452 4.23 25.42 -21.83
C VAL A 452 2.89 24.69 -21.64
N ASP A 453 2.83 23.38 -21.90
CA ASP A 453 1.64 22.58 -21.64
C ASP A 453 1.27 22.59 -20.15
N ALA A 454 2.25 22.35 -19.27
CA ALA A 454 2.06 22.43 -17.83
C ALA A 454 1.62 23.84 -17.36
N PHE A 455 2.14 24.91 -17.96
CA PHE A 455 1.73 26.29 -17.67
C PHE A 455 0.30 26.62 -18.12
N LYS A 456 -0.18 26.01 -19.21
CA LYS A 456 -1.52 26.25 -19.75
C LYS A 456 -2.59 25.38 -19.06
N HIS A 457 -2.27 24.12 -18.80
CA HIS A 457 -3.26 23.10 -18.42
C HIS A 457 -3.04 22.52 -17.02
N GLY A 458 -1.94 22.83 -16.34
CA GLY A 458 -1.69 22.39 -14.98
C GLY A 458 -2.64 23.01 -13.96
N ASP A 459 -2.65 22.47 -12.74
CA ASP A 459 -3.30 23.13 -11.62
C ASP A 459 -2.60 24.44 -11.24
N TYR A 460 -3.21 25.24 -10.36
CA TYR A 460 -2.69 26.56 -9.99
C TYR A 460 -1.21 26.52 -9.58
N ARG A 461 -0.79 25.55 -8.77
CA ARG A 461 0.60 25.42 -8.28
C ARG A 461 1.55 25.01 -9.40
N THR A 462 1.17 24.03 -10.22
CA THR A 462 1.97 23.57 -11.36
C THR A 462 2.21 24.69 -12.35
N ARG A 463 1.19 25.50 -12.62
CA ARG A 463 1.31 26.64 -13.54
C ARG A 463 2.33 27.65 -13.06
N GLN A 464 2.33 28.00 -11.76
CA GLN A 464 3.33 28.92 -11.20
C GLN A 464 4.75 28.36 -11.26
N ILE A 465 4.92 27.06 -11.04
CA ILE A 465 6.22 26.39 -11.15
C ILE A 465 6.68 26.37 -12.61
N ALA A 466 5.80 25.98 -13.54
CA ALA A 466 6.11 25.96 -14.97
C ALA A 466 6.46 27.35 -15.51
N GLU A 467 5.78 28.40 -15.04
CA GLU A 467 6.11 29.79 -15.39
C GLU A 467 7.54 30.15 -14.95
N ARG A 468 7.95 29.76 -13.74
CA ARG A 468 9.32 29.96 -13.24
C ARG A 468 10.34 29.18 -14.04
N ALA A 469 10.05 27.92 -14.37
CA ALA A 469 10.89 27.11 -15.24
C ALA A 469 11.10 27.78 -16.62
N LEU A 470 10.02 28.25 -17.25
CA LEU A 470 10.07 28.94 -18.54
C LEU A 470 10.86 30.26 -18.51
N LYS A 471 10.90 30.93 -17.35
CA LYS A 471 11.70 32.13 -17.10
C LYS A 471 13.20 31.84 -17.02
N HIS A 472 13.60 30.67 -16.51
CA HIS A 472 15.02 30.27 -16.45
C HIS A 472 15.59 29.96 -17.83
N ILE A 473 14.74 29.56 -18.79
CA ILE A 473 15.15 29.24 -20.18
C ILE A 473 14.75 30.31 -21.22
N ASP A 474 14.49 31.54 -20.75
CA ASP A 474 14.15 32.72 -21.57
C ASP A 474 12.98 32.53 -22.56
N LYS A 475 12.03 31.63 -22.25
CA LYS A 475 10.80 31.46 -23.05
C LYS A 475 9.67 32.39 -22.61
N ILE A 476 9.79 33.00 -21.42
CA ILE A 476 8.91 34.05 -20.90
C ILE A 476 9.79 35.19 -20.38
N PRO A 477 9.46 36.47 -20.64
CA PRO A 477 10.25 37.59 -20.15
C PRO A 477 10.32 37.63 -18.61
N ASN A 478 11.52 37.88 -18.08
CA ASN A 478 11.77 38.15 -16.67
C ASN A 478 11.49 39.63 -16.34
N PHE A 479 10.28 39.93 -15.85
CA PHE A 479 9.91 41.30 -15.46
C PHE A 479 10.43 41.73 -14.06
N SER A 480 11.14 40.85 -13.35
CA SER A 480 11.62 41.06 -11.98
C SER A 480 12.67 42.17 -11.82
N GLY A 481 13.20 42.73 -12.92
CA GLY A 481 14.19 43.82 -12.92
C GLY A 481 13.69 45.15 -13.49
N VAL A 482 12.41 45.29 -13.82
CA VAL A 482 11.88 46.47 -14.54
C VAL A 482 11.46 47.62 -13.62
N PHE A 483 11.38 47.39 -12.30
CA PHE A 483 11.20 48.46 -11.33
C PHE A 483 12.50 48.64 -10.53
N PRO A 484 13.23 49.76 -10.71
CA PRO A 484 14.31 50.08 -9.79
C PRO A 484 13.73 50.24 -8.38
N ASN A 485 14.37 49.61 -7.39
CA ASN A 485 14.11 49.93 -5.98
C ASN A 485 14.36 51.42 -5.81
N THR A 486 13.29 52.21 -5.72
CA THR A 486 13.36 53.58 -5.26
C THR A 486 13.67 53.53 -3.77
N ALA A 487 14.82 54.11 -3.42
CA ALA A 487 15.36 54.26 -2.07
C ALA A 487 14.39 54.91 -1.08
#